data_AF-E0VF54-F1
#
_entry.id   AF-E0VF54-F1
#
_cell.length_a   1.000
_cell.length_b   1.000
_cell.length_c   1.000
_cell.angle_alpha   90.00
_cell.angle_beta   90.00
_cell.angle_gamma   90.00
#
_symmetry.space_group_name_H-M   'P 1'
#
loop_
_entity.id
_entity.type
_entity.pdbx_description
1 polymer ?
#
loop_
_entity_poly.entity_id
_entity_poly.type
_entity_poly.pdbx_seq_one_letter_code
_entity_poly.pdbx_strand_id
1 'polypeptide(L)'
;MISNFVVAPDEVSRDRLTASSSFPFVFSHPLGAFKNGQSDVEILHSGEIYRTLTDEYLEELGIEFMPEYKDPYHKRAMTHGEIGCFLSHYFIWEKVLENKYDLIMVLEDDVQFEPYFREKITALLKEVEDLKLPWDLIYIGRKRLVEHEDWVKGSKSLVHVAYSYWTLGYLLTNEGARKLLEQKPLKKLIPVDEYIPILFDKHPEKEWKKHFPKRDLLAYSAAPLLLYPTHYTGEEGYISDTENSVIVKESQKEIREDL
;
A
#
# COMPACT_ATOMS: atom_id res chain seq x y z
N MET A 1 -19.16 7.91 31.73
CA MET A 1 -19.78 6.57 31.83
C MET A 1 -19.79 6.03 30.42
N ILE A 2 -18.93 5.03 30.16
CA ILE A 2 -19.09 4.00 29.12
C ILE A 2 -19.31 4.59 27.70
N SER A 3 -18.22 4.75 26.93
CA SER A 3 -17.89 3.80 25.84
C SER A 3 -18.35 4.37 24.48
N ASN A 4 -17.90 4.01 23.28
CA ASN A 4 -17.16 2.88 22.77
C ASN A 4 -16.53 3.32 21.43
N PHE A 5 -15.38 2.73 21.09
CA PHE A 5 -14.89 2.67 19.72
C PHE A 5 -15.88 1.91 18.84
N VAL A 6 -15.97 2.22 17.54
CA VAL A 6 -16.61 1.32 16.58
C VAL A 6 -15.79 1.25 15.29
N VAL A 7 -15.09 0.14 15.13
CA VAL A 7 -15.42 -0.82 14.07
C VAL A 7 -15.65 -2.12 14.82
N ALA A 8 -16.87 -2.63 14.87
CA ALA A 8 -17.23 -3.87 15.57
C ALA A 8 -18.29 -4.60 14.73
N PRO A 9 -18.34 -5.95 14.78
CA PRO A 9 -18.68 -6.61 16.03
C PRO A 9 -17.74 -7.75 16.46
N ASP A 10 -17.70 -7.95 17.77
CA ASP A 10 -17.36 -9.18 18.49
C ASP A 10 -18.30 -10.38 18.11
N GLU A 11 -18.63 -10.57 16.84
CA GLU A 11 -19.38 -11.73 16.34
C GLU A 11 -18.82 -12.30 15.02
N VAL A 12 -17.51 -12.16 14.77
CA VAL A 12 -16.87 -13.18 13.93
C VAL A 12 -16.65 -14.38 14.83
N SER A 13 -17.63 -15.29 14.84
CA SER A 13 -17.45 -16.64 15.36
C SER A 13 -16.09 -17.15 14.91
N ARG A 14 -15.34 -17.75 15.84
CA ARG A 14 -14.05 -18.41 15.58
C ARG A 14 -14.08 -19.47 14.47
N ASP A 15 -15.25 -19.73 13.90
CA ASP A 15 -15.46 -20.58 12.75
C ASP A 15 -15.85 -19.72 11.53
N ARG A 16 -14.96 -19.70 10.52
CA ARG A 16 -15.08 -19.10 9.18
C ARG A 16 -14.46 -17.70 8.95
N LEU A 17 -13.15 -17.61 9.12
CA LEU A 17 -12.30 -17.04 8.07
C LEU A 17 -11.58 -18.21 7.41
N THR A 18 -12.30 -18.94 6.55
CA THR A 18 -11.69 -19.99 5.73
C THR A 18 -10.96 -19.31 4.58
N ALA A 19 -9.66 -19.59 4.51
CA ALA A 19 -8.73 -19.29 3.42
C ALA A 19 -9.41 -19.16 2.05
N SER A 20 -9.28 -17.98 1.42
CA SER A 20 -9.23 -17.72 -0.02
C SER A 20 -9.70 -16.29 -0.33
N SER A 21 -8.88 -15.29 -0.03
CA SER A 21 -8.76 -14.05 -0.81
C SER A 21 -7.82 -13.08 -0.10
N SER A 22 -7.15 -12.24 -0.90
CA SER A 22 -6.30 -11.13 -0.48
C SER A 22 -6.93 -9.78 -0.92
N PHE A 23 -7.21 -8.85 0.00
CA PHE A 23 -7.95 -7.62 -0.21
C PHE A 23 -7.63 -6.54 0.82
N PRO A 24 -7.25 -5.32 0.41
CA PRO A 24 -7.06 -4.26 1.37
C PRO A 24 -8.34 -3.54 1.83
N PHE A 25 -8.43 -3.21 3.13
CA PHE A 25 -9.44 -2.38 3.80
C PHE A 25 -8.94 -0.94 3.97
N VAL A 26 -9.85 0.05 3.92
CA VAL A 26 -9.51 1.49 4.08
C VAL A 26 -10.38 2.20 5.12
N PHE A 27 -9.83 3.12 5.92
CA PHE A 27 -10.56 4.05 6.81
C PHE A 27 -10.21 5.50 6.50
N SER A 28 -11.14 6.50 6.55
CA SER A 28 -10.86 7.93 6.26
C SER A 28 -11.22 8.91 7.40
N HIS A 29 -10.51 10.06 7.55
CA HIS A 29 -10.77 11.11 8.58
C HIS A 29 -10.33 12.54 8.17
N PRO A 30 -11.04 13.62 8.60
CA PRO A 30 -10.56 15.01 8.56
C PRO A 30 -9.76 15.44 9.79
N LEU A 31 -8.64 16.18 9.60
CA LEU A 31 -7.73 16.65 10.67
C LEU A 31 -8.38 17.60 11.70
N GLY A 32 -9.49 18.27 11.34
CA GLY A 32 -10.20 19.22 12.21
C GLY A 32 -11.32 18.62 13.08
N ALA A 33 -11.71 17.36 12.86
CA ALA A 33 -12.87 16.73 13.51
C ALA A 33 -12.56 16.07 14.87
N PHE A 34 -11.29 16.04 15.29
CA PHE A 34 -10.86 15.52 16.60
C PHE A 34 -11.41 16.29 17.81
N LYS A 35 -12.08 17.43 17.59
CA LYS A 35 -12.63 18.28 18.66
C LYS A 35 -14.09 18.03 19.02
N ASN A 36 -14.91 17.41 18.15
CA ASN A 36 -16.37 17.49 18.30
C ASN A 36 -17.17 16.16 18.13
N GLY A 37 -16.52 14.99 18.10
CA GLY A 37 -17.21 13.72 18.39
C GLY A 37 -18.31 13.28 17.41
N GLN A 38 -18.26 13.73 16.16
CA GLN A 38 -19.03 13.16 15.03
C GLN A 38 -18.03 12.77 13.96
N SER A 39 -17.94 11.49 13.62
CA SER A 39 -17.07 11.00 12.54
C SER A 39 -17.75 9.84 11.82
N ASP A 40 -17.95 10.02 10.51
CA ASP A 40 -18.42 8.99 9.58
C ASP A 40 -17.20 8.15 9.16
N VAL A 41 -17.24 6.84 9.44
CA VAL A 41 -16.22 5.88 9.00
C VAL A 41 -16.68 5.27 7.69
N GLU A 42 -15.94 5.49 6.61
CA GLU A 42 -16.18 4.82 5.34
C GLU A 42 -15.17 3.70 5.11
N ILE A 43 -15.67 2.48 4.96
CA ILE A 43 -14.86 1.31 4.58
C ILE A 43 -14.87 1.21 3.06
N LEU A 44 -13.73 1.49 2.44
CA LEU A 44 -13.55 1.21 1.01
C LEU A 44 -13.11 -0.24 0.83
N HIS A 45 -13.83 -0.95 -0.02
CA HIS A 45 -13.37 -2.23 -0.54
C HIS A 45 -12.82 -2.01 -1.95
N SER A 46 -11.69 -2.61 -2.27
CA SER A 46 -11.16 -2.75 -3.63
C SER A 46 -11.84 -3.89 -4.41
N GLY A 47 -12.96 -4.41 -3.89
CA GLY A 47 -13.63 -5.61 -4.37
C GLY A 47 -13.91 -5.61 -5.87
N GLU A 48 -13.56 -6.75 -6.48
CA GLU A 48 -13.88 -7.25 -7.83
C GLU A 48 -12.83 -7.14 -8.93
N ILE A 49 -11.71 -6.42 -8.76
CA ILE A 49 -10.73 -6.28 -9.86
C ILE A 49 -10.09 -7.63 -10.21
N TYR A 50 -9.67 -8.43 -9.22
CA TYR A 50 -8.97 -9.70 -9.49
C TYR A 50 -9.82 -10.73 -10.25
N ARG A 51 -11.15 -10.71 -10.07
CA ARG A 51 -12.05 -11.69 -10.73
C ARG A 51 -12.33 -11.34 -12.19
N THR A 52 -11.93 -10.15 -12.64
CA THR A 52 -12.18 -9.62 -13.98
C THR A 52 -10.91 -9.13 -14.67
N LEU A 53 -9.71 -9.37 -14.11
CA LEU A 53 -8.44 -9.10 -14.79
C LEU A 53 -8.28 -10.04 -15.99
N THR A 54 -8.77 -9.58 -17.14
CA THR A 54 -8.46 -10.14 -18.46
C THR A 54 -7.50 -9.22 -19.18
N ASP A 55 -6.79 -9.74 -20.19
CA ASP A 55 -5.89 -8.94 -21.02
C ASP A 55 -6.65 -7.75 -21.65
N GLU A 56 -7.92 -7.92 -22.05
CA GLU A 56 -8.76 -6.84 -22.59
C GLU A 56 -9.02 -5.73 -21.57
N TYR A 57 -9.28 -6.07 -20.30
CA TYR A 57 -9.49 -5.07 -19.25
C TYR A 57 -8.19 -4.29 -18.95
N LEU A 58 -7.04 -4.94 -19.01
CA LEU A 58 -5.74 -4.29 -18.88
C LEU A 58 -5.47 -3.31 -20.05
N GLU A 59 -5.87 -3.69 -21.26
CA GLU A 59 -5.82 -2.84 -22.45
C GLU A 59 -6.75 -1.62 -22.34
N GLU A 60 -7.97 -1.80 -21.83
CA GLU A 60 -8.92 -0.70 -21.57
C GLU A 60 -8.39 0.31 -20.55
N LEU A 61 -7.72 -0.16 -19.50
CA LEU A 61 -7.02 0.70 -18.53
C LEU A 61 -5.77 1.37 -19.13
N GLY A 62 -5.37 0.97 -20.33
CA GLY A 62 -4.21 1.52 -21.04
C GLY A 62 -2.90 1.27 -20.30
N ILE A 63 -2.76 0.11 -19.66
CA ILE A 63 -1.59 -0.23 -18.86
C ILE A 63 -0.38 -0.44 -19.77
N GLU A 64 0.72 0.22 -19.41
CA GLU A 64 2.02 0.06 -20.04
C GLU A 64 3.03 -0.30 -18.95
N PHE A 65 3.70 -1.44 -19.11
CA PHE A 65 4.76 -1.86 -18.18
C PHE A 65 6.01 -1.01 -18.39
N MET A 66 6.75 -0.74 -17.30
CA MET A 66 8.04 -0.07 -17.43
C MET A 66 9.02 -0.97 -18.22
N PRO A 67 9.63 -0.51 -19.33
CA PRO A 67 10.39 -1.38 -20.24
C PRO A 67 11.56 -2.14 -19.60
N GLU A 68 12.21 -1.55 -18.60
CA GLU A 68 13.35 -2.10 -17.89
C GLU A 68 12.95 -2.90 -16.65
N TYR A 69 11.65 -2.97 -16.34
CA TYR A 69 11.17 -3.82 -15.26
C TYR A 69 11.27 -5.29 -15.68
N LYS A 70 12.03 -6.04 -14.90
CA LYS A 70 11.98 -7.49 -14.85
C LYS A 70 11.97 -7.85 -13.38
N ASP A 71 11.07 -8.73 -12.99
CA ASP A 71 11.00 -9.24 -11.64
C ASP A 71 12.41 -9.68 -11.17
N PRO A 72 12.94 -9.13 -10.06
CA PRO A 72 14.34 -9.33 -9.66
C PRO A 72 14.66 -10.79 -9.30
N TYR A 73 13.64 -11.59 -8.95
CA TYR A 73 13.79 -12.97 -8.50
C TYR A 73 13.73 -14.00 -9.64
N HIS A 74 12.80 -13.83 -10.58
CA HIS A 74 12.50 -14.78 -11.67
C HIS A 74 12.73 -14.20 -13.07
N LYS A 75 13.13 -12.93 -13.19
CA LYS A 75 13.44 -12.22 -14.46
C LYS A 75 12.28 -12.23 -15.46
N ARG A 76 11.04 -12.19 -14.97
CA ARG A 76 9.79 -12.22 -15.76
C ARG A 76 9.06 -10.88 -15.73
N ALA A 77 8.06 -10.73 -16.61
CA ALA A 77 7.03 -9.70 -16.49
C ALA A 77 6.17 -9.92 -15.22
N MET A 78 5.44 -8.88 -14.80
CA MET A 78 4.52 -8.96 -13.66
C MET A 78 3.47 -10.06 -13.84
N THR A 79 3.02 -10.68 -12.75
CA THR A 79 1.84 -11.54 -12.74
C THR A 79 0.55 -10.72 -12.71
N HIS A 80 -0.56 -11.36 -13.06
CA HIS A 80 -1.89 -10.79 -12.82
C HIS A 80 -2.13 -10.45 -11.33
N GLY A 81 -1.55 -11.20 -10.39
CA GLY A 81 -1.64 -10.89 -8.97
C GLY A 81 -0.87 -9.65 -8.55
N GLU A 82 0.35 -9.45 -9.07
CA GLU A 82 1.12 -8.22 -8.84
C GLU A 82 0.40 -7.00 -9.43
N ILE A 83 -0.19 -7.15 -10.62
CA ILE A 83 -0.99 -6.09 -11.27
C ILE A 83 -2.26 -5.80 -10.47
N GLY A 84 -3.00 -6.85 -10.07
CA GLY A 84 -4.23 -6.71 -9.29
C GLY A 84 -3.98 -6.06 -7.93
N CYS A 85 -2.89 -6.43 -7.26
CA CYS A 85 -2.43 -5.76 -6.04
C CYS A 85 -2.21 -4.27 -6.31
N PHE A 86 -1.41 -3.91 -7.32
CA PHE A 86 -1.17 -2.51 -7.67
C PHE A 86 -2.47 -1.75 -7.94
N LEU A 87 -3.36 -2.30 -8.76
CA LEU A 87 -4.62 -1.67 -9.14
C LEU A 87 -5.52 -1.43 -7.92
N SER A 88 -5.60 -2.38 -6.99
CA SER A 88 -6.33 -2.21 -5.74
C SER A 88 -5.87 -0.97 -4.97
N HIS A 89 -4.56 -0.75 -4.84
CA HIS A 89 -4.01 0.45 -4.21
C HIS A 89 -4.27 1.71 -5.05
N TYR A 90 -4.07 1.63 -6.37
CA TYR A 90 -4.28 2.73 -7.31
C TYR A 90 -5.69 3.32 -7.22
N PHE A 91 -6.72 2.47 -7.29
CA PHE A 91 -8.12 2.93 -7.20
C PHE A 91 -8.49 3.45 -5.81
N ILE A 92 -7.86 2.96 -4.75
CA ILE A 92 -7.99 3.57 -3.42
C ILE A 92 -7.44 4.99 -3.44
N TRP A 93 -6.27 5.23 -4.05
CA TRP A 93 -5.71 6.57 -4.16
C TRP A 93 -6.61 7.51 -4.99
N GLU A 94 -7.23 7.00 -6.07
CA GLU A 94 -8.19 7.80 -6.85
C GLU A 94 -9.39 8.21 -6.00
N LYS A 95 -9.99 7.25 -5.27
CA LYS A 95 -11.11 7.53 -4.35
C LYS A 95 -10.75 8.54 -3.26
N VAL A 96 -9.50 8.55 -2.77
CA VAL A 96 -9.03 9.57 -1.80
C VAL A 96 -9.14 10.97 -2.38
N LEU A 97 -8.76 11.16 -3.65
CA LEU A 97 -8.84 12.45 -4.31
C LEU A 97 -10.28 12.82 -4.69
N GLU A 98 -11.04 11.87 -5.23
CA GLU A 98 -12.44 12.07 -5.63
C GLU A 98 -13.32 12.50 -4.45
N ASN A 99 -13.20 11.78 -3.33
CA ASN A 99 -13.98 12.03 -2.11
C ASN A 99 -13.32 13.05 -1.18
N LYS A 100 -12.12 13.54 -1.51
CA LYS A 100 -11.36 14.52 -0.73
C LYS A 100 -11.11 14.08 0.72
N TYR A 101 -10.73 12.81 0.90
CA TYR A 101 -10.32 12.32 2.22
C TYR A 101 -8.98 12.95 2.61
N ASP A 102 -8.92 13.61 3.77
CA ASP A 102 -7.68 14.24 4.26
C ASP A 102 -6.63 13.18 4.64
N LEU A 103 -7.08 12.11 5.29
CA LEU A 103 -6.27 11.01 5.78
C LEU A 103 -7.01 9.70 5.57
N ILE A 104 -6.30 8.67 5.13
CA ILE A 104 -6.77 7.30 5.16
C ILE A 104 -5.78 6.34 5.85
N MET A 105 -6.27 5.18 6.28
CA MET A 105 -5.48 4.01 6.65
C MET A 105 -5.82 2.89 5.67
N VAL A 106 -4.84 2.34 4.96
CA VAL A 106 -4.96 1.17 4.10
C VAL A 106 -4.35 -0.03 4.83
N LEU A 107 -5.02 -1.18 4.81
CA LEU A 107 -4.61 -2.43 5.43
C LEU A 107 -4.81 -3.55 4.42
N GLU A 108 -3.95 -4.55 4.31
CA GLU A 108 -4.27 -5.82 3.64
C GLU A 108 -5.20 -6.67 4.54
N ASP A 109 -5.90 -7.68 4.02
CA ASP A 109 -6.88 -8.49 4.76
C ASP A 109 -6.25 -9.60 5.60
N ASP A 110 -5.03 -10.00 5.29
CA ASP A 110 -4.32 -11.09 5.94
C ASP A 110 -3.33 -10.61 7.01
N VAL A 111 -3.67 -9.51 7.68
CA VAL A 111 -2.87 -8.90 8.75
C VAL A 111 -3.34 -9.24 10.15
N GLN A 112 -2.39 -9.38 11.07
CA GLN A 112 -2.59 -9.43 12.50
C GLN A 112 -2.28 -8.07 13.12
N PHE A 113 -3.16 -7.60 14.01
CA PHE A 113 -3.00 -6.35 14.72
C PHE A 113 -2.22 -6.52 16.03
N GLU A 114 -1.34 -5.59 16.32
CA GLU A 114 -0.75 -5.46 17.65
C GLU A 114 -1.81 -5.25 18.74
N PRO A 115 -1.58 -5.76 19.97
CA PRO A 115 -2.40 -5.38 21.12
C PRO A 115 -2.45 -3.85 21.27
N TYR A 116 -3.65 -3.35 21.59
CA TYR A 116 -3.93 -1.91 21.71
C TYR A 116 -3.65 -1.12 20.42
N PHE A 117 -3.89 -1.73 19.25
CA PHE A 117 -3.67 -1.13 17.94
C PHE A 117 -4.28 0.26 17.81
N ARG A 118 -5.53 0.42 18.26
CA ARG A 118 -6.27 1.70 18.15
C ARG A 118 -5.61 2.80 18.97
N GLU A 119 -5.25 2.50 20.21
CA GLU A 119 -4.55 3.41 21.11
C GLU A 119 -3.18 3.78 20.54
N LYS A 120 -2.45 2.80 19.99
CA LYS A 120 -1.13 3.01 19.37
C LYS A 120 -1.21 3.90 18.13
N ILE A 121 -2.17 3.67 17.22
CA ILE A 121 -2.40 4.55 16.05
C ILE A 121 -2.78 5.96 16.49
N THR A 122 -3.66 6.09 17.48
CA THR A 122 -4.09 7.40 17.98
C THR A 122 -2.91 8.16 18.59
N ALA A 123 -2.07 7.48 19.37
CA ALA A 123 -0.86 8.07 19.93
C ALA A 123 0.14 8.49 18.85
N LEU A 124 0.35 7.65 17.82
CA LEU A 124 1.21 7.96 16.68
C LEU A 124 0.73 9.19 15.92
N LEU A 125 -0.56 9.27 15.57
CA LEU A 125 -1.13 10.42 14.86
C LEU A 125 -1.02 11.71 15.69
N LYS A 126 -1.28 11.62 17.00
CA LYS A 126 -1.08 12.75 17.91
C LYS A 126 0.38 13.19 17.95
N GLU A 127 1.31 12.25 18.00
CA GLU A 127 2.75 12.55 18.03
C GLU A 127 3.20 13.26 16.74
N VAL A 128 2.72 12.81 15.58
CA VAL A 128 2.96 13.47 14.29
C VAL A 128 2.46 14.92 14.30
N GLU A 129 1.25 15.16 14.84
CA GLU A 129 0.67 16.50 14.99
C GLU A 129 1.49 17.37 15.95
N ASP A 130 1.83 16.86 17.13
CA ASP A 130 2.61 17.57 18.15
C ASP A 130 4.01 17.97 17.62
N LEU A 131 4.64 17.10 16.84
CA LEU A 131 5.93 17.34 16.19
C LEU A 131 5.82 18.31 15.00
N LYS A 132 4.61 18.60 14.53
CA LYS A 132 4.33 19.33 13.28
C LYS A 132 5.10 18.74 12.10
N LEU A 133 5.20 17.41 12.08
CA LEU A 133 5.98 16.68 11.11
C LEU A 133 5.23 16.69 9.76
N PRO A 134 5.78 17.24 8.67
CA PRO A 134 5.19 17.05 7.35
C PRO A 134 5.39 15.60 6.90
N TRP A 135 4.31 14.98 6.42
CA TRP A 135 4.31 13.58 6.00
C TRP A 135 3.20 13.33 4.96
N ASP A 136 3.42 12.32 4.13
CA ASP A 136 2.47 11.85 3.11
C ASP A 136 2.05 10.41 3.37
N LEU A 137 2.99 9.56 3.79
CA LEU A 137 2.78 8.14 4.03
C LEU A 137 3.47 7.70 5.32
N ILE A 138 2.78 6.90 6.14
CA ILE A 138 3.39 6.23 7.30
C ILE A 138 3.08 4.74 7.22
N TYR A 139 4.11 3.91 7.03
CA TYR A 139 3.94 2.46 7.14
C TYR A 139 3.61 2.06 8.57
N ILE A 140 2.62 1.18 8.72
CA ILE A 140 2.23 0.56 9.99
C ILE A 140 2.37 -0.96 9.94
N GLY A 141 2.52 -1.54 8.74
CA GLY A 141 2.98 -2.91 8.49
C GLY A 141 3.75 -2.98 7.16
N ARG A 142 4.93 -3.60 7.18
CA ARG A 142 5.79 -3.82 5.99
C ARG A 142 6.92 -4.81 6.32
N LYS A 143 7.61 -5.28 5.29
CA LYS A 143 8.90 -5.99 5.39
C LYS A 143 10.06 -5.02 5.25
N ARG A 144 10.87 -4.91 6.30
CA ARG A 144 12.10 -4.11 6.30
C ARG A 144 13.20 -4.87 5.56
N LEU A 145 13.91 -4.20 4.65
CA LEU A 145 15.05 -4.77 3.93
C LEU A 145 16.41 -4.22 4.39
N VAL A 146 16.41 -3.44 5.46
CA VAL A 146 17.60 -2.95 6.14
C VAL A 146 17.53 -3.28 7.62
N GLU A 147 18.69 -3.47 8.25
CA GLU A 147 18.78 -3.79 9.68
C GLU A 147 18.48 -2.59 10.58
N HIS A 148 18.79 -1.38 10.11
CA HIS A 148 18.74 -0.15 10.89
C HIS A 148 18.10 0.99 10.11
N GLU A 149 17.27 1.75 10.82
CA GLU A 149 16.62 2.98 10.34
C GLU A 149 16.75 4.05 11.42
N ASP A 150 16.99 5.28 11.00
CA ASP A 150 17.18 6.40 11.92
C ASP A 150 15.84 6.87 12.49
N TRP A 151 15.80 7.11 13.80
CA TRP A 151 14.63 7.70 14.46
C TRP A 151 14.38 9.12 13.96
N VAL A 152 13.11 9.47 13.76
CA VAL A 152 12.71 10.85 13.51
C VAL A 152 13.05 11.66 14.75
N LYS A 153 13.71 12.81 14.59
CA LYS A 153 14.16 13.64 15.71
C LYS A 153 12.98 14.03 16.61
N GLY A 154 13.07 13.66 17.89
CA GLY A 154 12.05 13.94 18.90
C GLY A 154 10.89 12.94 18.93
N SER A 155 10.87 11.98 18.00
CA SER A 155 9.87 10.93 17.95
C SER A 155 10.25 9.74 18.86
N LYS A 156 9.22 9.06 19.34
CA LYS A 156 9.27 7.78 20.06
C LYS A 156 8.60 6.65 19.31
N SER A 157 7.89 6.95 18.22
CA SER A 157 7.13 5.97 17.44
C SER A 157 7.44 5.95 15.95
N LEU A 158 8.31 6.84 15.45
CA LEU A 158 8.61 6.96 14.01
C LEU A 158 10.10 6.89 13.69
N VAL A 159 10.39 6.19 12.61
CA VAL A 159 11.70 6.16 11.93
C VAL A 159 11.57 6.69 10.52
N HIS A 160 12.68 7.19 9.98
CA HIS A 160 12.83 7.45 8.56
C HIS A 160 12.82 6.11 7.81
N VAL A 161 11.81 5.91 6.96
CA VAL A 161 11.67 4.66 6.23
C VAL A 161 12.81 4.46 5.24
N ALA A 162 13.32 3.24 5.17
CA ALA A 162 14.27 2.78 4.16
C ALA A 162 13.60 1.87 3.12
N TYR A 163 14.39 1.27 2.24
CA TYR A 163 13.87 0.33 1.26
C TYR A 163 13.10 -0.82 1.95
N SER A 164 11.93 -1.14 1.40
CA SER A 164 10.92 -1.97 2.03
C SER A 164 10.19 -2.79 0.99
N TYR A 165 9.73 -3.98 1.39
CA TYR A 165 8.71 -4.75 0.66
C TYR A 165 7.43 -4.83 1.44
N TRP A 166 6.39 -5.31 0.76
CA TRP A 166 5.03 -5.49 1.28
C TRP A 166 4.35 -4.17 1.66
N THR A 167 3.04 -4.18 1.52
CA THR A 167 2.15 -3.05 1.81
C THR A 167 1.06 -3.40 2.82
N LEU A 168 1.38 -4.32 3.75
CA LEU A 168 0.47 -4.84 4.79
C LEU A 168 -0.41 -3.77 5.41
N GLY A 169 0.15 -2.58 5.69
CA GLY A 169 -0.68 -1.42 5.91
C GLY A 169 0.08 -0.12 6.06
N TYR A 170 -0.57 0.98 5.70
CA TYR A 170 -0.02 2.31 5.79
C TYR A 170 -1.12 3.37 5.99
N LEU A 171 -0.75 4.47 6.63
CA LEU A 171 -1.51 5.70 6.64
C LEU A 171 -1.12 6.54 5.41
N LEU A 172 -2.08 7.23 4.80
CA LEU A 172 -1.86 8.03 3.59
C LEU A 172 -2.68 9.33 3.65
N THR A 173 -2.02 10.47 3.45
CA THR A 173 -2.71 11.76 3.34
C THR A 173 -3.28 11.97 1.94
N ASN A 174 -4.20 12.92 1.78
CA ASN A 174 -4.69 13.35 0.47
C ASN A 174 -3.54 13.74 -0.48
N GLU A 175 -2.59 14.50 0.06
CA GLU A 175 -1.41 14.96 -0.66
C GLU A 175 -0.50 13.79 -1.07
N GLY A 176 -0.35 12.78 -0.21
CA GLY A 176 0.32 11.53 -0.55
C GLY A 176 -0.35 10.82 -1.72
N ALA A 177 -1.67 10.63 -1.68
CA ALA A 177 -2.42 10.04 -2.79
C ALA A 177 -2.23 10.81 -4.10
N ARG A 178 -2.26 12.15 -4.04
CA ARG A 178 -1.98 13.02 -5.19
C ARG A 178 -0.58 12.79 -5.77
N LYS A 179 0.45 12.78 -4.93
CA LYS A 179 1.84 12.53 -5.36
C LYS A 179 2.00 11.14 -5.98
N LEU A 180 1.33 10.12 -5.43
CA LEU A 180 1.32 8.76 -5.97
C LEU A 180 0.63 8.71 -7.35
N LEU A 181 -0.45 9.44 -7.58
CA LEU A 181 -1.15 9.41 -8.87
C LEU A 181 -0.50 10.27 -9.95
N GLU A 182 0.11 11.40 -9.59
CA GLU A 182 0.72 12.34 -10.53
C GLU A 182 1.84 11.76 -11.39
N GLN A 183 2.46 10.68 -10.95
CA GLN A 183 3.50 10.00 -11.73
C GLN A 183 2.94 9.22 -12.91
N LYS A 184 1.61 9.09 -13.02
CA LYS A 184 0.92 8.26 -14.03
C LYS A 184 1.41 6.81 -13.99
N PRO A 185 1.29 6.12 -12.84
CA PRO A 185 1.88 4.79 -12.66
C PRO A 185 1.38 3.74 -13.66
N LEU A 186 0.13 3.84 -14.12
CA LEU A 186 -0.41 2.92 -15.13
C LEU A 186 0.35 2.97 -16.47
N LYS A 187 1.10 4.03 -16.76
CA LYS A 187 1.91 4.16 -17.99
C LYS A 187 3.35 3.63 -17.86
N LYS A 188 3.70 3.11 -16.70
CA LYS A 188 5.03 2.55 -16.36
C LYS A 188 4.88 1.66 -15.14
N LEU A 189 3.99 0.68 -15.26
CA LEU A 189 3.58 -0.18 -14.17
C LEU A 189 4.74 -1.05 -13.70
N ILE A 190 4.87 -1.15 -12.38
CA ILE A 190 5.75 -2.02 -11.61
C ILE A 190 4.99 -2.42 -10.33
N PRO A 191 5.44 -3.43 -9.55
CA PRO A 191 4.81 -3.77 -8.28
C PRO A 191 4.71 -2.57 -7.33
N VAL A 192 3.64 -2.54 -6.52
CA VAL A 192 3.33 -1.39 -5.66
C VAL A 192 4.41 -1.17 -4.60
N ASP A 193 5.00 -2.25 -4.11
CA ASP A 193 6.07 -2.25 -3.13
C ASP A 193 7.45 -1.95 -3.73
N GLU A 194 7.58 -1.88 -5.06
CA GLU A 194 8.73 -1.24 -5.73
C GLU A 194 8.45 0.23 -6.05
N TYR A 195 7.20 0.52 -6.42
CA TYR A 195 6.75 1.86 -6.80
C TYR A 195 6.85 2.88 -5.65
N ILE A 196 6.26 2.56 -4.49
CA ILE A 196 6.23 3.50 -3.37
C ILE A 196 7.67 3.83 -2.90
N PRO A 197 8.60 2.86 -2.73
CA PRO A 197 9.99 3.17 -2.39
C PRO A 197 10.77 3.99 -3.41
N ILE A 198 10.42 3.91 -4.70
CA ILE A 198 10.98 4.83 -5.69
C ILE A 198 10.57 6.27 -5.33
N LEU A 199 9.30 6.50 -4.99
CA LEU A 199 8.77 7.85 -4.78
C LEU A 199 9.21 8.52 -3.48
N PHE A 200 9.57 7.75 -2.45
CA PHE A 200 10.27 8.28 -1.27
C PHE A 200 11.80 8.19 -1.38
N ASP A 201 12.32 7.97 -2.59
CA ASP A 201 13.74 8.03 -2.98
C ASP A 201 14.66 6.98 -2.34
N LYS A 202 14.13 5.88 -1.80
CA LYS A 202 14.94 4.83 -1.12
C LYS A 202 15.10 3.53 -1.91
N HIS A 203 14.53 3.43 -3.10
CA HIS A 203 14.72 2.26 -3.96
C HIS A 203 16.20 2.10 -4.41
N PRO A 204 16.76 0.88 -4.42
CA PRO A 204 18.15 0.64 -4.80
C PRO A 204 18.40 0.76 -6.32
N GLU A 205 17.46 0.34 -7.16
CA GLU A 205 17.62 0.37 -8.62
C GLU A 205 17.57 1.78 -9.21
N LYS A 206 18.73 2.28 -9.62
CA LYS A 206 18.88 3.63 -10.15
C LYS A 206 18.21 3.82 -11.51
N GLU A 207 18.20 2.78 -12.36
CA GLU A 207 17.59 2.84 -13.68
C GLU A 207 16.07 3.01 -13.58
N TRP A 208 15.42 2.29 -12.66
CA TRP A 208 13.98 2.40 -12.43
C TRP A 208 13.61 3.79 -11.93
N LYS A 209 14.41 4.37 -11.02
CA LYS A 209 14.20 5.73 -10.51
C LYS A 209 14.24 6.80 -11.62
N LYS A 210 14.90 6.57 -12.76
CA LYS A 210 14.94 7.54 -13.88
C LYS A 210 13.55 7.77 -14.49
N HIS A 211 12.67 6.77 -14.44
CA HIS A 211 11.29 6.88 -14.91
C HIS A 211 10.40 7.71 -13.98
N PHE A 212 10.83 7.92 -12.74
CA PHE A 212 10.08 8.65 -11.71
C PHE A 212 10.96 9.78 -11.15
N PRO A 213 11.14 10.89 -11.89
CA PRO A 213 12.08 11.95 -11.50
C PRO A 213 11.65 12.75 -10.27
N LYS A 214 10.34 12.90 -10.03
CA LYS A 214 9.78 13.58 -8.86
C LYS A 214 9.57 12.55 -7.74
N ARG A 215 10.48 12.55 -6.76
CA ARG A 215 10.52 11.61 -5.63
C ARG A 215 10.44 12.36 -4.29
N ASP A 216 9.36 13.10 -4.13
CA ASP A 216 9.10 14.01 -3.01
C ASP A 216 8.01 13.48 -2.06
N LEU A 217 7.75 12.17 -2.06
CA LEU A 217 6.86 11.52 -1.12
C LEU A 217 7.54 11.44 0.25
N LEU A 218 7.01 12.18 1.23
CA LEU A 218 7.50 12.23 2.60
C LEU A 218 7.00 11.01 3.37
N ALA A 219 7.80 9.95 3.39
CA ALA A 219 7.44 8.69 4.02
C ALA A 219 8.18 8.43 5.34
N TYR A 220 7.47 7.82 6.29
CA TYR A 220 8.01 7.32 7.56
C TYR A 220 7.46 5.92 7.85
N SER A 221 7.93 5.31 8.93
CA SER A 221 7.40 4.03 9.42
C SER A 221 7.19 4.09 10.93
N ALA A 222 6.11 3.48 11.38
CA ALA A 222 5.93 3.16 12.79
C ALA A 222 7.07 2.23 13.27
N ALA A 223 7.56 2.48 14.47
CA ALA A 223 8.55 1.66 15.16
C ALA A 223 8.16 1.56 16.66
N PRO A 224 7.77 0.38 17.16
CA PRO A 224 7.60 -0.89 16.43
C PRO A 224 6.46 -0.84 15.41
N LEU A 225 6.45 -1.82 14.48
CA LEU A 225 5.33 -2.02 13.55
C LEU A 225 4.06 -2.42 14.32
N LEU A 226 2.92 -2.09 13.74
CA LEU A 226 1.58 -2.26 14.35
C LEU A 226 0.78 -3.38 13.69
N LEU A 227 1.23 -3.85 12.53
CA LEU A 227 0.66 -4.95 11.77
C LEU A 227 1.77 -5.94 11.40
N TYR A 228 1.40 -7.22 11.40
CA TYR A 228 2.25 -8.34 10.99
C TYR A 228 1.46 -9.25 10.06
N PRO A 229 2.11 -9.97 9.11
CA PRO A 229 1.40 -10.91 8.27
C PRO A 229 0.88 -12.07 9.13
N THR A 230 -0.22 -12.70 8.72
CA THR A 230 -0.73 -13.91 9.38
C THR A 230 0.18 -15.12 9.19
N HIS A 231 0.95 -15.16 8.09
CA HIS A 231 1.90 -16.22 7.75
C HIS A 231 3.17 -15.60 7.14
N TYR A 232 4.35 -16.10 7.49
CA TYR A 232 5.61 -15.64 6.89
C TYR A 232 5.98 -16.46 5.65
N THR A 233 6.71 -15.84 4.71
CA THR A 233 7.30 -16.52 3.54
C THR A 233 8.08 -17.75 3.97
N GLY A 234 7.64 -18.94 3.54
CA GLY A 234 8.30 -20.23 3.84
C GLY A 234 7.70 -21.03 5.01
N GLU A 235 6.66 -20.51 5.68
CA GLU A 235 5.91 -21.28 6.68
C GLU A 235 4.93 -22.28 6.05
N GLU A 236 4.67 -23.40 6.74
CA GLU A 236 3.70 -24.41 6.30
C GLU A 236 2.30 -23.78 6.25
N GLY A 237 1.74 -23.63 5.05
CA GLY A 237 0.47 -22.93 4.80
C GLY A 237 0.62 -21.55 4.14
N TYR A 238 1.84 -21.05 3.92
CA TYR A 238 2.08 -19.82 3.16
C TYR A 238 1.72 -20.03 1.68
N ILE A 239 0.67 -19.35 1.22
CA ILE A 239 0.29 -19.25 -0.19
C ILE A 239 0.35 -17.76 -0.56
N SER A 240 1.33 -17.39 -1.39
CA SER A 240 1.36 -16.07 -2.01
C SER A 240 0.47 -16.08 -3.25
N ASP A 241 -0.65 -15.39 -3.20
CA ASP A 241 -1.57 -15.26 -4.35
C ASP A 241 -0.96 -14.40 -5.48
N THR A 242 0.01 -13.54 -5.16
CA THR A 242 0.70 -12.70 -6.14
C THR A 242 1.84 -13.44 -6.87
N GLU A 243 2.61 -14.28 -6.16
CA GLU A 243 3.75 -15.00 -6.74
C GLU A 243 3.34 -16.24 -7.55
N ASN A 244 2.19 -16.85 -7.25
CA ASN A 244 1.73 -18.10 -7.87
C ASN A 244 0.72 -17.92 -9.03
N SER A 245 0.46 -16.69 -9.47
CA SER A 245 -0.52 -16.38 -10.52
C SER A 245 0.07 -16.36 -11.94
N VAL A 246 -0.80 -16.37 -12.96
CA VAL A 246 -0.41 -16.45 -14.37
C VAL A 246 0.42 -15.23 -14.79
N ILE A 247 1.55 -15.48 -15.47
CA ILE A 247 2.43 -14.44 -16.03
C ILE A 247 1.77 -13.82 -17.27
N VAL A 248 1.74 -12.49 -17.35
CA VAL A 248 1.23 -11.78 -18.55
C VAL A 248 2.19 -11.98 -19.72
N LYS A 249 1.67 -12.24 -20.92
CA LYS A 249 2.48 -12.32 -22.14
C LYS A 249 2.91 -10.90 -22.54
N GLU A 250 4.21 -10.65 -22.70
CA GLU A 250 4.69 -9.40 -23.30
C GLU A 250 4.08 -9.24 -24.69
N SER A 251 3.40 -8.12 -24.93
CA SER A 251 2.99 -7.73 -26.28
C SER A 251 4.25 -7.38 -27.08
N GLN A 252 4.76 -8.35 -27.83
CA GLN A 252 5.79 -8.09 -28.82
C GLN A 252 5.17 -7.19 -29.89
N LYS A 253 5.42 -5.88 -29.81
CA LYS A 253 5.34 -5.01 -30.99
C LYS A 253 6.40 -5.50 -31.96
N GLU A 254 6.00 -6.39 -32.86
CA GLU A 254 6.77 -6.68 -34.07
C GLU A 254 7.07 -5.35 -34.75
N ILE A 255 8.34 -4.97 -34.76
CA ILE A 255 8.84 -3.96 -35.67
C ILE A 255 8.63 -4.55 -37.06
N ARG A 256 7.61 -4.06 -37.78
CA ARG A 256 7.51 -4.27 -39.21
C ARG A 256 8.70 -3.56 -39.84
N GLU A 257 9.71 -4.33 -40.22
CA GLU A 257 10.67 -3.91 -41.23
C GLU A 257 9.91 -3.88 -42.57
N ASP A 258 9.46 -2.70 -42.96
CA ASP A 258 8.98 -2.46 -44.32
C ASP A 258 10.20 -2.52 -45.27
N LEU A 259 10.23 -3.56 -46.10
CA LEU A 259 11.08 -3.70 -47.30
C LEU A 259 10.51 -2.89 -48.47
#